data_AF-A0A661SXE3-F1
#
_entry.id   AF-A0A661SXE3-F1
#
_cell.length_a   1.000
_cell.length_b   1.000
_cell.length_c   1.000
_cell.angle_alpha   90.00
_cell.angle_beta   90.00
_cell.angle_gamma   90.00
#
_symmetry.space_group_name_H-M   'P 1'
#
loop_
_entity.id
_entity.type
_entity.pdbx_description
1 polymer ?
#
loop_
_entity_poly.entity_id
_entity_poly.type
_entity_poly.pdbx_seq_one_letter_code
_entity_poly.pdbx_strand_id
1 'polypeptide(L)'
;TVAATRAFNEIIAPHIRRVSLIDTFQDEKFETLRVAEALGEDLFAVRLDTPGSRRGDFLKIMEEVRWELDLRGYGHVKIFLSGGLDEEQILRYNEFADAYGVGTAISNAPVIDFSMDIVELDGKPVAKRGKRSGAKGVFRCRACFGTTVRPLGRMPEKCRCGGETEEILTPVSGDGPLPGPAEIRAFVLEQLARVDL
;
A
#
# COMPACT_ATOMS: atom_id res chain seq x y z
N THR A 1 11.79 -12.08 24.82
CA THR A 1 11.88 -10.88 23.96
C THR A 1 12.96 -9.92 24.40
N VAL A 2 12.93 -9.37 25.63
CA VAL A 2 13.92 -8.38 26.12
C VAL A 2 15.39 -8.68 25.76
N ALA A 3 15.88 -9.91 26.01
CA ALA A 3 17.26 -10.27 25.69
C ALA A 3 17.56 -10.18 24.18
N ALA A 4 16.63 -10.60 23.33
CA ALA A 4 16.76 -10.49 21.88
C ALA A 4 16.74 -9.02 21.42
N THR A 5 15.85 -8.21 21.99
CA THR A 5 15.76 -6.78 21.68
C THR A 5 17.02 -6.02 22.11
N ARG A 6 17.61 -6.35 23.27
CA ARG A 6 18.90 -5.79 23.73
C ARG A 6 20.04 -6.19 22.82
N ALA A 7 20.14 -7.47 22.45
CA ALA A 7 21.17 -7.94 21.52
C ALA A 7 21.06 -7.23 20.15
N PHE A 8 19.84 -7.02 19.65
CA PHE A 8 19.62 -6.24 18.44
C PHE A 8 20.07 -4.78 18.61
N ASN A 9 19.74 -4.15 19.74
CA ASN A 9 20.14 -2.77 20.04
C ASN A 9 21.67 -2.61 20.07
N GLU A 10 22.39 -3.59 20.62
CA GLU A 10 23.85 -3.59 20.75
C GLU A 10 24.56 -3.76 19.41
N ILE A 11 24.07 -4.66 18.55
CA ILE A 11 24.78 -5.08 17.34
C ILE A 11 24.46 -4.18 16.14
N ILE A 12 23.21 -3.74 16.02
CA ILE A 12 22.72 -3.09 14.81
C ILE A 12 23.02 -1.59 14.84
N ALA A 13 23.41 -1.02 13.70
CA ALA A 13 23.78 0.38 13.59
C ALA A 13 22.68 1.33 14.14
N PRO A 14 23.01 2.39 14.93
CA PRO A 14 22.02 3.24 15.61
C PRO A 14 20.97 3.91 14.71
N HIS A 15 21.28 4.16 13.43
CA HIS A 15 20.35 4.78 12.49
C HIS A 15 19.16 3.87 12.09
N ILE A 16 19.24 2.56 12.37
CA ILE A 16 18.16 1.61 12.12
C ILE A 16 17.22 1.63 13.33
N ARG A 17 15.95 1.93 13.12
CA ARG A 17 14.98 2.03 14.22
C ARG A 17 14.75 0.66 14.89
N ARG A 18 14.68 0.64 16.22
CA ARG A 18 14.44 -0.59 17.00
C ARG A 18 12.94 -0.86 17.09
N VAL A 19 12.51 -1.95 16.46
CA VAL A 19 11.13 -2.44 16.49
C VAL A 19 11.13 -3.80 17.19
N SER A 20 10.45 -3.92 18.33
CA SER A 20 10.42 -5.17 19.10
C SER A 20 9.17 -5.99 18.79
N LEU A 21 9.32 -7.26 18.40
CA LEU A 21 8.19 -8.22 18.29
C LEU A 21 7.79 -8.69 19.69
N ILE A 22 6.54 -8.47 20.10
CA ILE A 22 6.13 -8.62 21.52
C ILE A 22 5.22 -9.82 21.80
N ASP A 23 4.68 -10.46 20.78
CA ASP A 23 3.68 -11.54 20.88
C ASP A 23 4.28 -12.97 20.86
N THR A 24 5.58 -13.11 21.11
CA THR A 24 6.28 -14.42 20.99
C THR A 24 5.91 -15.42 22.10
N PHE A 25 5.92 -14.98 23.36
CA PHE A 25 5.77 -15.88 24.53
C PHE A 25 4.78 -15.36 25.58
N GLN A 26 4.77 -14.04 25.81
CA GLN A 26 3.91 -13.42 26.79
C GLN A 26 2.81 -12.62 26.10
N ASP A 27 1.84 -12.22 26.90
CA ASP A 27 0.80 -11.27 26.54
C ASP A 27 1.43 -9.93 26.11
N GLU A 28 0.87 -9.36 25.04
CA GLU A 28 1.39 -8.17 24.36
C GLU A 28 1.51 -6.98 25.31
N LYS A 29 0.58 -6.81 26.24
CA LYS A 29 0.64 -5.71 27.20
C LYS A 29 1.87 -5.81 28.08
N PHE A 30 2.06 -6.96 28.73
CA PHE A 30 3.16 -7.12 29.69
C PHE A 30 4.51 -7.16 28.99
N GLU A 31 4.61 -7.81 27.82
CA GLU A 31 5.87 -7.82 27.08
C GLU A 31 6.22 -6.43 26.54
N THR A 32 5.24 -5.63 26.12
CA THR A 32 5.44 -4.21 25.74
C THR A 32 6.13 -3.44 26.85
N LEU A 33 5.64 -3.53 28.09
CA LEU A 33 6.21 -2.81 29.21
C LEU A 33 7.64 -3.25 29.52
N ARG A 34 7.89 -4.56 29.45
CA ARG A 34 9.22 -5.12 29.68
C ARG A 34 10.24 -4.66 28.64
N VAL A 35 9.84 -4.55 27.36
CA VAL A 35 10.74 -4.06 26.31
C VAL A 35 10.92 -2.55 26.37
N ALA A 36 9.87 -1.80 26.74
CA ALA A 36 9.94 -0.35 26.94
C ALA A 36 10.87 0.01 28.09
N GLU A 37 10.76 -0.66 29.24
CA GLU A 37 11.67 -0.49 30.38
C GLU A 37 13.12 -0.87 30.02
N ALA A 38 13.31 -1.90 29.21
CA ALA A 38 14.64 -2.39 28.88
C ALA A 38 15.41 -1.53 27.88
N LEU A 39 14.72 -0.80 26.99
CA LEU A 39 15.33 0.01 25.93
C LEU A 39 15.11 1.52 26.10
N GLY A 40 14.08 1.95 26.84
CA GLY A 40 13.76 3.37 27.04
C GLY A 40 13.58 4.12 25.71
N GLU A 41 14.34 5.20 25.53
CA GLU A 41 14.33 6.04 24.34
C GLU A 41 14.83 5.33 23.07
N ASP A 42 15.63 4.25 23.21
CA ASP A 42 16.10 3.48 22.05
C ASP A 42 14.97 2.69 21.39
N LEU A 43 13.87 2.41 22.11
CA LEU A 43 12.72 1.69 21.57
C LEU A 43 11.89 2.62 20.67
N PHE A 44 11.97 2.40 19.36
CA PHE A 44 11.17 3.17 18.41
C PHE A 44 9.73 2.66 18.32
N ALA A 45 9.54 1.34 18.29
CA ALA A 45 8.20 0.76 18.15
C ALA A 45 8.09 -0.64 18.77
N VAL A 46 6.87 -1.06 19.08
CA VAL A 46 6.50 -2.46 19.26
C VAL A 46 5.73 -2.97 18.05
N ARG A 47 5.93 -4.24 17.71
CA ARG A 47 5.21 -4.92 16.62
C ARG A 47 4.29 -5.98 17.20
N LEU A 48 3.00 -5.86 16.90
CA LEU A 48 1.98 -6.86 17.20
C LEU A 48 1.74 -7.72 15.95
N ASP A 49 2.08 -9.00 16.04
CA ASP A 49 1.75 -10.03 15.04
C ASP A 49 0.81 -11.10 15.61
N THR A 50 -0.03 -10.70 16.58
CA THR A 50 -0.84 -11.58 17.43
C THR A 50 -1.54 -12.67 16.62
N PRO A 51 -1.28 -13.96 16.92
CA PRO A 51 -1.87 -15.08 16.19
C PRO A 51 -3.40 -15.04 16.19
N GLY A 52 -4.04 -15.54 15.12
CA GLY A 52 -5.50 -15.56 15.01
C GLY A 52 -6.23 -16.29 16.17
N SER A 53 -5.57 -17.24 16.84
CA SER A 53 -6.09 -17.93 18.02
C SER A 53 -5.98 -17.14 19.33
N ARG A 54 -5.35 -15.97 19.31
CA ARG A 54 -5.16 -15.03 20.44
C ARG A 54 -5.72 -13.64 20.13
N ARG A 55 -5.95 -13.36 18.86
CA ARG A 55 -6.51 -12.12 18.34
C ARG A 55 -8.03 -12.08 18.55
N GLY A 56 -8.45 -11.96 19.80
CA GLY A 56 -9.86 -11.80 20.19
C GLY A 56 -10.42 -10.49 19.64
N ASP A 57 -10.37 -9.42 20.44
CA ASP A 57 -10.60 -8.07 19.93
C ASP A 57 -9.25 -7.35 19.79
N PHE A 58 -8.73 -7.33 18.57
CA PHE A 58 -7.41 -6.77 18.32
C PHE A 58 -7.35 -5.26 18.57
N LEU A 59 -8.45 -4.55 18.32
CA LEU A 59 -8.52 -3.12 18.58
C LEU A 59 -8.41 -2.84 20.09
N LYS A 60 -9.06 -3.66 20.91
CA LYS A 60 -8.96 -3.57 22.38
C LYS A 60 -7.57 -3.92 22.91
N ILE A 61 -6.90 -4.91 22.31
CA ILE A 61 -5.50 -5.22 22.64
C ILE A 61 -4.59 -4.03 22.34
N MET A 62 -4.77 -3.38 21.18
CA MET A 62 -4.01 -2.19 20.82
C MET A 62 -4.27 -1.00 21.75
N GLU A 63 -5.54 -0.75 22.10
CA GLU A 63 -5.94 0.27 23.06
C GLU A 63 -5.28 0.02 24.43
N GLU A 64 -5.30 -1.23 24.91
CA GLU A 64 -4.67 -1.61 26.18
C GLU A 64 -3.13 -1.40 26.14
N VAL A 65 -2.48 -1.81 25.06
CA VAL A 65 -1.03 -1.59 24.85
C VAL A 65 -0.71 -0.09 24.84
N ARG A 66 -1.48 0.71 24.09
CA ARG A 66 -1.28 2.16 24.00
C ARG A 66 -1.45 2.83 25.36
N TRP A 67 -2.53 2.49 26.08
CA TRP A 67 -2.82 3.01 27.41
C TRP A 67 -1.68 2.74 28.39
N GLU A 68 -1.17 1.51 28.43
CA GLU A 68 -0.13 1.11 29.39
C GLU A 68 1.23 1.75 29.11
N LEU A 69 1.56 1.95 27.82
CA LEU A 69 2.73 2.72 27.41
C LEU A 69 2.62 4.19 27.86
N ASP A 70 1.49 4.83 27.56
CA ASP A 70 1.27 6.26 27.82
C ASP A 70 1.27 6.55 29.32
N LEU A 71 0.61 5.71 30.11
CA LEU A 71 0.57 5.82 31.57
C LEU A 71 1.97 5.81 32.20
N ARG A 72 2.95 5.17 31.56
CA ARG A 72 4.33 5.04 32.04
C ARG A 72 5.32 5.97 31.34
N GLY A 73 4.84 6.90 30.53
CA GLY A 73 5.66 7.91 29.86
C GLY A 73 6.32 7.43 28.57
N TYR A 74 5.92 6.28 28.01
CA TYR A 74 6.44 5.75 26.75
C TYR A 74 5.59 6.16 25.53
N GLY A 75 5.08 7.39 25.53
CA GLY A 75 4.23 7.92 24.46
C GLY A 75 4.94 8.04 23.10
N HIS A 76 6.27 8.02 23.09
CA HIS A 76 7.08 8.01 21.87
C HIS A 76 7.06 6.67 21.13
N VAL A 77 6.83 5.56 21.85
CA VAL A 77 6.89 4.21 21.29
C VAL A 77 5.73 3.99 20.34
N LYS A 78 6.03 3.69 19.08
CA LYS A 78 5.06 3.46 18.01
C LYS A 78 4.47 2.06 18.04
N ILE A 79 3.27 1.88 17.48
CA ILE A 79 2.60 0.58 17.37
C ILE A 79 2.58 0.14 15.90
N PHE A 80 3.29 -0.94 15.59
CA PHE A 80 3.35 -1.54 14.26
C PHE A 80 2.49 -2.80 14.23
N LEU A 81 1.68 -2.95 13.19
CA LEU A 81 0.84 -4.13 13.01
C LEU A 81 1.35 -5.00 11.87
N SER A 82 1.15 -6.31 11.98
CA SER A 82 1.29 -7.24 10.86
C SER A 82 0.33 -8.43 10.97
N GLY A 83 0.30 -9.22 9.89
CA GLY A 83 -0.40 -10.51 9.85
C GLY A 83 -1.89 -10.35 9.54
N GLY A 84 -2.32 -10.85 8.38
CA GLY A 84 -3.74 -10.87 7.98
C GLY A 84 -4.38 -9.49 7.88
N LEU A 85 -3.67 -8.51 7.33
CA LEU A 85 -4.14 -7.15 7.12
C LEU A 85 -4.57 -6.94 5.67
N ASP A 86 -5.75 -6.35 5.49
CA ASP A 86 -6.34 -5.85 4.24
C ASP A 86 -6.83 -4.39 4.45
N GLU A 87 -7.48 -3.82 3.43
CA GLU A 87 -7.99 -2.45 3.48
C GLU A 87 -8.99 -2.21 4.63
N GLU A 88 -9.84 -3.18 4.95
CA GLU A 88 -10.84 -3.05 6.02
C GLU A 88 -10.16 -3.03 7.39
N GLN A 89 -9.22 -3.95 7.60
CA GLN A 89 -8.44 -4.00 8.84
C GLN A 89 -7.60 -2.72 9.03
N ILE A 90 -6.98 -2.21 7.98
CA ILE A 90 -6.19 -0.98 8.06
C ILE A 90 -7.08 0.19 8.52
N LEU A 91 -8.24 0.38 7.88
CA LEU A 91 -9.18 1.44 8.26
C LEU A 91 -9.65 1.31 9.71
N ARG A 92 -9.93 0.08 10.16
CA ARG A 92 -10.35 -0.20 11.54
C ARG A 92 -9.27 0.11 12.57
N TYR A 93 -8.00 -0.10 12.27
CA TYR A 93 -6.90 0.01 13.23
C TYR A 93 -6.15 1.35 13.20
N ASN A 94 -6.50 2.27 12.29
CA ASN A 94 -5.84 3.58 12.12
C ASN A 94 -5.77 4.43 13.40
N GLU A 95 -6.69 4.23 14.35
CA GLU A 95 -6.69 5.00 15.61
C GLU A 95 -5.44 4.74 16.46
N PHE A 96 -4.94 3.51 16.48
CA PHE A 96 -3.83 3.11 17.36
C PHE A 96 -2.59 2.63 16.60
N ALA A 97 -2.68 2.33 15.30
CA ALA A 97 -1.56 1.86 14.51
C ALA A 97 -0.76 3.03 13.90
N ASP A 98 0.57 2.96 13.98
CA ASP A 98 1.48 3.90 13.33
C ASP A 98 2.08 3.35 12.02
N ALA A 99 2.10 2.02 11.84
CA ALA A 99 2.53 1.39 10.59
C ALA A 99 1.98 -0.02 10.41
N TYR A 100 2.00 -0.50 9.17
CA TYR A 100 1.45 -1.78 8.76
C TYR A 100 2.46 -2.58 7.93
N GLY A 101 2.63 -3.86 8.29
CA GLY A 101 3.27 -4.88 7.48
C GLY A 101 2.23 -5.69 6.70
N VAL A 102 1.98 -5.32 5.45
CA VAL A 102 0.98 -5.98 4.60
C VAL A 102 1.67 -6.99 3.68
N GLY A 103 1.27 -8.25 3.79
CA GLY A 103 1.79 -9.36 2.99
C GLY A 103 0.77 -9.87 1.98
N THR A 104 0.06 -10.94 2.33
CA THR A 104 -0.81 -11.72 1.46
C THR A 104 -1.80 -10.90 0.64
N ALA A 105 -2.41 -9.86 1.22
CA ALA A 105 -3.38 -9.01 0.51
C ALA A 105 -2.80 -8.34 -0.74
N ILE A 106 -1.50 -8.03 -0.74
CA ILE A 106 -0.80 -7.45 -1.89
C ILE A 106 -0.14 -8.54 -2.74
N SER A 107 0.66 -9.42 -2.12
CA SER A 107 1.48 -10.39 -2.85
C SER A 107 0.67 -11.48 -3.54
N ASN A 108 -0.55 -11.74 -3.05
CA ASN A 108 -1.50 -12.71 -3.61
C ASN A 108 -2.77 -12.00 -4.13
N ALA A 109 -2.64 -10.73 -4.55
CA ALA A 109 -3.74 -10.01 -5.17
C ALA A 109 -4.25 -10.76 -6.42
N PRO A 110 -5.57 -10.79 -6.67
CA PRO A 110 -6.12 -11.37 -7.89
C PRO A 110 -5.46 -10.77 -9.13
N VAL A 111 -5.08 -11.64 -10.06
CA VAL A 111 -4.48 -11.19 -11.33
C VAL A 111 -5.53 -10.49 -12.20
N ILE A 112 -5.12 -9.42 -12.88
CA ILE A 112 -5.94 -8.81 -13.93
C ILE A 112 -5.83 -9.69 -15.17
N ASP A 113 -6.94 -10.25 -15.63
CA ASP A 113 -7.01 -11.14 -16.80
C ASP A 113 -6.91 -10.34 -18.11
N PHE A 114 -5.68 -9.97 -18.48
CA PHE A 114 -5.39 -9.30 -19.74
C PHE A 114 -5.37 -10.30 -20.90
N SER A 115 -5.98 -9.91 -22.02
CA SER A 115 -5.88 -10.62 -23.30
C SER A 115 -5.19 -9.76 -24.35
N MET A 116 -4.42 -10.41 -25.23
CA MET A 116 -3.84 -9.79 -26.42
C MET A 116 -4.51 -10.36 -27.67
N ASP A 117 -5.09 -9.48 -28.48
CA ASP A 117 -5.90 -9.86 -29.64
C ASP A 117 -5.51 -9.00 -30.84
N ILE A 118 -5.47 -9.60 -32.03
CA ILE A 118 -5.34 -8.85 -33.28
C ILE A 118 -6.59 -8.00 -33.48
N VAL A 119 -6.40 -6.70 -33.69
CA VAL A 119 -7.48 -5.74 -33.97
C VAL A 119 -7.40 -5.13 -35.37
N GLU A 120 -6.30 -5.34 -36.08
CA GLU A 120 -6.06 -4.79 -37.42
C GLU A 120 -5.07 -5.70 -38.18
N LEU A 121 -5.32 -5.94 -39.47
CA LEU A 121 -4.43 -6.67 -40.37
C LEU A 121 -4.27 -5.87 -41.65
N ASP A 122 -3.03 -5.57 -42.04
CA ASP A 122 -2.71 -4.79 -43.24
C ASP A 122 -3.49 -3.47 -43.34
N GLY A 123 -3.65 -2.77 -42.20
CA GLY A 123 -4.42 -1.52 -42.09
C GLY A 123 -5.95 -1.70 -42.12
N LYS A 124 -6.46 -2.93 -42.22
CA LYS A 124 -7.90 -3.23 -42.25
C LYS A 124 -8.39 -3.62 -40.86
N PRO A 125 -9.43 -2.95 -40.31
CA PRO A 125 -10.01 -3.32 -39.03
C PRO A 125 -10.57 -4.75 -39.04
N VAL A 126 -10.04 -5.63 -38.19
CA VAL A 126 -10.50 -7.01 -38.05
C VAL A 126 -10.32 -7.48 -36.61
N ALA A 127 -11.29 -8.20 -36.05
CA ALA A 127 -11.17 -8.78 -34.73
C ALA A 127 -12.09 -10.00 -34.59
N LYS A 128 -11.78 -10.89 -33.63
CA LYS A 128 -12.69 -11.99 -33.28
C LYS A 128 -13.95 -11.49 -32.58
N ARG A 129 -14.98 -12.35 -32.51
CA ARG A 129 -16.23 -12.07 -31.78
C ARG A 129 -15.94 -11.64 -30.34
N GLY A 130 -16.61 -10.60 -29.88
CA GLY A 130 -16.44 -10.02 -28.54
C GLY A 130 -15.31 -9.00 -28.40
N LYS A 131 -14.57 -8.69 -29.47
CA LYS A 131 -13.50 -7.67 -29.47
C LYS A 131 -13.80 -6.55 -30.47
N ARG A 132 -13.41 -5.31 -30.13
CA ARG A 132 -13.56 -4.14 -31.01
C ARG A 132 -12.34 -4.06 -31.95
N SER A 133 -12.56 -4.10 -33.27
CA SER A 133 -11.51 -3.95 -34.29
C SER A 133 -10.98 -2.51 -34.41
N GLY A 134 -9.94 -2.35 -35.24
CA GLY A 134 -9.25 -1.10 -35.56
C GLY A 134 -8.26 -0.65 -34.49
N ALA A 135 -7.21 0.06 -34.89
CA ALA A 135 -6.37 0.83 -33.97
C ALA A 135 -7.20 1.91 -33.23
N LYS A 136 -6.80 2.22 -31.98
CA LYS A 136 -7.57 3.09 -31.07
C LYS A 136 -6.65 4.03 -30.30
N GLY A 137 -7.13 5.24 -30.05
CA GLY A 137 -6.61 6.13 -29.03
C GLY A 137 -7.40 5.98 -27.73
N VAL A 138 -6.71 6.14 -26.59
CA VAL A 138 -7.35 6.20 -25.27
C VAL A 138 -7.09 7.57 -24.70
N PHE A 139 -8.17 8.26 -24.33
CA PHE A 139 -8.13 9.61 -23.84
C PHE A 139 -8.60 9.67 -22.39
N ARG A 140 -7.89 10.39 -21.53
CA ARG A 140 -8.26 10.57 -20.12
C ARG A 140 -8.44 12.05 -19.82
N CYS A 141 -9.53 12.37 -19.12
CA CYS A 141 -9.75 13.71 -18.60
C CYS A 141 -8.83 13.98 -17.40
N ARG A 142 -8.08 15.09 -17.43
CA ARG A 142 -7.16 15.48 -16.35
C ARG A 142 -7.87 15.87 -15.04
N ALA A 143 -9.12 16.31 -15.15
CA ALA A 143 -9.92 16.76 -14.01
C ALA A 143 -10.63 15.61 -13.29
N CYS A 144 -11.44 14.82 -14.01
CA CYS A 144 -12.29 13.78 -13.39
C CYS A 144 -11.87 12.34 -13.71
N PHE A 145 -10.73 12.13 -14.40
CA PHE A 145 -10.19 10.81 -14.76
C PHE A 145 -11.09 9.95 -15.66
N GLY A 146 -12.19 10.52 -16.16
CA GLY A 146 -13.06 9.89 -17.14
C GLY A 146 -12.26 9.48 -18.38
N THR A 147 -12.34 8.20 -18.74
CA THR A 147 -11.57 7.61 -19.83
C THR A 147 -12.48 7.29 -21.02
N THR A 148 -12.05 7.66 -22.22
CA THR A 148 -12.79 7.47 -23.47
C THR A 148 -11.91 6.83 -24.53
N VAL A 149 -12.43 5.78 -25.17
CA VAL A 149 -11.75 5.11 -26.30
C VAL A 149 -12.36 5.61 -27.61
N ARG A 150 -11.50 5.92 -28.59
CA ARG A 150 -11.89 6.34 -29.95
C ARG A 150 -11.03 5.63 -31.00
N PRO A 151 -11.53 5.48 -32.24
CA PRO A 151 -10.66 5.05 -33.35
C PRO A 151 -9.42 5.94 -33.43
N LEU A 152 -8.28 5.37 -33.82
CA LEU A 152 -7.03 6.12 -33.93
C LEU A 152 -7.22 7.34 -34.84
N GLY A 153 -6.66 8.48 -34.42
CA GLY A 153 -6.79 9.76 -35.13
C GLY A 153 -8.13 10.48 -34.95
N ARG A 154 -9.10 9.91 -34.22
CA ARG A 154 -10.35 10.61 -33.87
C ARG A 154 -10.32 11.16 -32.45
N MET A 155 -10.48 12.47 -32.35
CA MET A 155 -10.56 13.15 -31.05
C MET A 155 -11.83 12.76 -30.28
N PRO A 156 -11.75 12.70 -28.94
CA PRO A 156 -12.93 12.57 -28.10
C PRO A 156 -13.77 13.86 -28.16
N GLU A 157 -15.05 13.74 -27.81
CA GLU A 157 -15.85 14.91 -27.46
C GLU A 157 -15.34 15.50 -26.13
N LYS A 158 -15.75 16.74 -25.83
CA LYS A 158 -15.44 17.34 -24.53
C LYS A 158 -15.89 16.44 -23.39
N CYS A 159 -15.08 16.34 -22.34
CA CYS A 159 -15.45 15.56 -21.17
C CYS A 159 -16.72 16.12 -20.54
N ARG A 160 -17.56 15.26 -19.94
CA ARG A 160 -18.82 15.65 -19.29
C ARG A 160 -18.63 16.63 -18.14
N CYS A 161 -17.47 16.60 -17.48
CA CYS A 161 -17.12 17.56 -16.42
C CYS A 161 -16.56 18.89 -16.96
N GLY A 162 -16.43 19.05 -18.29
CA GLY A 162 -15.82 20.22 -18.92
C GLY A 162 -14.28 20.24 -18.92
N GLY A 163 -13.62 19.27 -18.28
CA GLY A 163 -12.17 19.18 -18.20
C GLY A 163 -11.48 18.78 -19.52
N GLU A 164 -10.20 19.13 -19.62
CA GLU A 164 -9.36 18.80 -20.76
C GLU A 164 -8.99 17.31 -20.80
N THR A 165 -8.99 16.74 -22.00
CA THR A 165 -8.64 15.33 -22.24
C THR A 165 -7.29 15.23 -22.95
N GLU A 166 -6.47 14.29 -22.51
CA GLU A 166 -5.19 13.95 -23.14
C GLU A 166 -5.17 12.49 -23.62
N GLU A 167 -4.41 12.19 -24.67
CA GLU A 167 -4.18 10.81 -25.12
C GLU A 167 -3.12 10.13 -24.25
N ILE A 168 -3.45 8.96 -23.69
CA ILE A 168 -2.61 8.24 -22.72
C ILE A 168 -1.97 6.97 -23.30
N LEU A 169 -2.27 6.61 -24.55
CA LEU A 169 -1.53 5.57 -25.28
C LEU A 169 -0.40 6.22 -26.07
N THR A 170 0.75 6.35 -25.43
CA THR A 170 1.97 6.85 -26.06
C THR A 170 2.90 5.70 -26.44
N PRO A 171 3.53 5.72 -27.62
CA PRO A 171 4.57 4.74 -27.96
C PRO A 171 5.69 4.76 -26.91
N VAL A 172 6.10 3.57 -26.46
CA VAL A 172 7.25 3.41 -25.52
C VAL A 172 8.59 3.56 -26.26
N SER A 173 8.57 3.83 -27.57
CA SER A 173 9.70 3.81 -28.49
C SER A 173 10.45 5.15 -28.56
N GLY A 174 11.02 5.60 -27.46
CA GLY A 174 12.07 6.63 -27.47
C GLY A 174 13.36 6.05 -26.89
N ASP A 175 14.52 6.42 -27.44
CA ASP A 175 15.86 6.06 -26.92
C ASP A 175 16.17 6.67 -25.53
N GLY A 176 15.14 7.17 -24.83
CA GLY A 176 15.25 7.77 -23.51
C GLY A 176 15.15 6.73 -22.39
N PRO A 177 15.70 7.04 -21.20
CA PRO A 177 15.56 6.17 -20.04
C PRO A 177 14.08 6.07 -19.63
N LEU A 178 13.65 4.85 -19.30
CA LEU A 178 12.36 4.62 -18.64
C LEU A 178 12.40 5.16 -17.21
N PRO A 179 11.27 5.64 -16.66
CA PRO A 179 11.21 6.12 -15.29
C PRO A 179 11.57 5.02 -14.29
N GLY A 180 12.27 5.39 -13.23
CA GLY A 180 12.61 4.49 -12.13
C GLY A 180 11.39 4.16 -11.25
N PRO A 181 11.49 3.12 -10.40
CA PRO A 181 10.38 2.72 -9.52
C PRO A 181 9.86 3.84 -8.61
N ALA A 182 10.73 4.73 -8.12
CA ALA A 182 10.33 5.85 -7.27
C ALA A 182 9.49 6.89 -8.02
N GLU A 183 9.82 7.18 -9.27
CA GLU A 183 9.08 8.11 -10.13
C GLU A 183 7.71 7.53 -10.49
N ILE A 184 7.67 6.24 -10.84
CA ILE A 184 6.41 5.51 -11.11
C ILE A 184 5.52 5.52 -9.85
N ARG A 185 6.09 5.26 -8.67
CA ARG A 185 5.35 5.31 -7.40
C ARG A 185 4.79 6.71 -7.13
N ALA A 186 5.59 7.76 -7.32
CA ALA A 186 5.15 9.14 -7.11
C ALA A 186 3.98 9.49 -8.04
N PHE A 187 4.07 9.07 -9.31
CA PHE A 187 2.99 9.23 -10.29
C PHE A 187 1.70 8.52 -9.85
N VAL A 188 1.78 7.28 -9.37
CA VAL A 188 0.60 6.56 -8.86
C VAL A 188 -0.01 7.26 -7.64
N LEU A 189 0.81 7.75 -6.70
CA LEU A 189 0.31 8.46 -5.52
C LEU A 189 -0.38 9.77 -5.88
N GLU A 190 0.14 10.52 -6.86
CA GLU A 190 -0.51 11.73 -7.37
C GLU A 190 -1.89 11.44 -7.96
N GLN A 191 -2.04 10.30 -8.65
CA GLN A 191 -3.31 9.86 -9.22
C GLN A 191 -4.30 9.40 -8.15
N LEU A 192 -3.85 8.60 -7.17
CA LEU A 192 -4.70 8.09 -6.09
C LEU A 192 -5.33 9.20 -5.26
N ALA A 193 -4.65 10.35 -5.11
CA ALA A 193 -5.19 11.52 -4.41
C ALA A 193 -6.46 12.12 -5.06
N ARG A 194 -6.82 11.66 -6.26
CA ARG A 194 -7.95 12.17 -7.06
C ARG A 194 -9.03 11.10 -7.29
N VAL A 195 -8.91 9.94 -6.64
CA VAL A 195 -9.85 8.83 -6.73
C VAL A 195 -10.42 8.60 -5.33
N ASP A 196 -11.73 8.43 -5.23
CA ASP A 196 -12.35 8.00 -3.98
C ASP A 196 -11.98 6.53 -3.72
N LEU A 197 -11.42 6.28 -2.52
CA LEU A 197 -11.01 4.95 -2.05
C LEU A 197 -12.04 4.39 -1.07
#